data_AF-A0A3M2XYB1-F1
#
_entry.id   AF-A0A3M2XYB1-F1
#
_cell.length_a   1.000
_cell.length_b   1.000
_cell.length_c   1.000
_cell.angle_alpha   90.00
_cell.angle_beta   90.00
_cell.angle_gamma   90.00
#
_symmetry.space_group_name_H-M   'P 1'
#
loop_
_entity.id
_entity.type
_entity.pdbx_description
1 polymer ?
#
loop_
_entity_poly.entity_id
_entity_poly.type
_entity_poly.pdbx_seq_one_letter_code
_entity_poly.pdbx_strand_id
1 'polypeptide(L)'
;WLVLEMTAQVAVFDYHDGGFKQTQLVDMKNKGVEEKNGGGALHTSPDGKFLYVTNRGDANQVVVFRIDQASGKLEEIQRRSLEGKEP
;
A
#
# COMPACT_ATOMS: atom_id res chain seq x y z
N TRP A 1 -8.53 -4.54 0.23
CA TRP A 1 -7.24 -4.09 -0.35
C TRP A 1 -6.36 -5.28 -0.62
N LEU A 2 -5.61 -5.24 -1.71
CA LEU A 2 -4.57 -6.23 -2.02
C LEU A 2 -3.27 -5.48 -2.33
N VAL A 3 -2.17 -6.02 -1.86
CA VAL A 3 -0.83 -5.56 -2.23
C VAL A 3 -0.30 -6.42 -3.35
N LEU A 4 0.19 -5.78 -4.41
CA LEU A 4 0.78 -6.45 -5.56
C LEU A 4 2.29 -6.49 -5.37
N GLU A 5 2.80 -7.69 -5.13
CA GLU A 5 4.21 -7.92 -4.78
C GLU A 5 5.14 -7.38 -5.88
N MET A 6 4.89 -7.73 -7.15
CA MET A 6 5.84 -7.43 -8.24
C MET A 6 5.81 -6.00 -8.75
N THR A 7 4.70 -5.29 -8.55
CA THR A 7 4.57 -3.92 -9.04
C THR A 7 4.71 -2.88 -7.93
N ALA A 8 4.80 -3.30 -6.66
CA ALA A 8 4.75 -2.41 -5.51
C ALA A 8 3.53 -1.49 -5.55
N GLN A 9 2.35 -2.07 -5.79
CA GLN A 9 1.09 -1.34 -5.86
C GLN A 9 0.09 -1.83 -4.83
N VAL A 10 -0.85 -0.96 -4.45
CA VAL A 10 -2.02 -1.33 -3.66
C VAL A 10 -3.27 -1.19 -4.53
N ALA A 11 -3.98 -2.29 -4.69
CA ALA A 11 -5.27 -2.33 -5.36
C ALA A 11 -6.42 -2.24 -4.34
N VAL A 12 -7.33 -1.29 -4.58
CA VAL A 12 -8.57 -1.10 -3.80
C VAL A 12 -9.70 -1.73 -4.60
N PHE A 13 -10.54 -2.49 -3.90
CA PHE A 13 -11.71 -3.14 -4.50
C PHE A 13 -12.95 -2.82 -3.69
N ASP A 14 -14.04 -2.53 -4.39
CA ASP A 14 -15.38 -2.70 -3.84
C ASP A 14 -15.74 -4.18 -3.95
N TYR A 15 -16.35 -4.70 -2.88
CA TYR A 15 -16.85 -6.07 -2.83
C TYR A 15 -18.36 -6.06 -2.68
N HIS A 16 -19.05 -6.77 -3.57
CA HIS A 16 -20.50 -6.94 -3.53
C HIS A 16 -20.86 -8.33 -4.07
N ASP A 17 -21.54 -9.13 -3.26
CA ASP A 17 -22.10 -10.44 -3.64
C ASP A 17 -21.13 -11.38 -4.38
N GLY A 18 -19.90 -11.49 -3.86
CA GLY A 18 -18.86 -12.33 -4.46
C GLY A 18 -18.09 -11.67 -5.62
N GLY A 19 -18.56 -10.53 -6.11
CA GLY A 19 -17.89 -9.73 -7.14
C GLY A 19 -16.89 -8.74 -6.54
N PHE A 20 -15.73 -8.60 -7.21
CA PHE A 20 -14.74 -7.57 -6.91
C PHE A 20 -14.68 -6.58 -8.07
N LYS A 21 -14.79 -5.29 -7.77
CA LYS A 21 -14.56 -4.22 -8.72
C LYS A 21 -13.39 -3.38 -8.25
N GLN A 22 -12.30 -3.33 -9.03
CA GLN A 22 -11.17 -2.47 -8.71
C GLN A 22 -11.59 -1.00 -8.84
N THR A 23 -11.42 -0.22 -7.77
CA THR A 23 -11.81 1.20 -7.72
C THR A 23 -10.61 2.15 -7.68
N GLN A 24 -9.44 1.66 -7.31
CA GLN A 24 -8.20 2.44 -7.27
C GLN A 24 -7.00 1.49 -7.40
N LEU A 25 -5.94 1.97 -8.04
CA LEU A 25 -4.63 1.35 -8.05
C LEU A 25 -3.61 2.43 -7.66
N VAL A 26 -2.88 2.19 -6.57
CA VAL A 26 -1.92 3.16 -6.00
C VAL A 26 -0.51 2.64 -6.18
N ASP A 27 0.37 3.49 -6.72
CA ASP A 27 1.78 3.17 -6.90
C ASP A 27 2.59 3.58 -5.67
N MET A 28 3.33 2.63 -5.08
CA MET A 28 4.19 2.88 -3.92
C MET A 28 5.65 3.17 -4.31
N LYS A 29 6.00 3.15 -5.59
CA LYS A 29 7.35 3.48 -6.05
C LYS A 29 7.66 4.96 -5.83
N ASN A 30 8.93 5.27 -5.59
CA ASN A 30 9.37 6.65 -5.58
C ASN A 30 9.33 7.21 -7.01
N LYS A 31 8.67 8.37 -7.20
CA LYS A 31 8.49 8.95 -8.55
C LYS A 31 9.83 9.28 -9.20
N GLY A 32 10.03 8.78 -10.41
CA GLY A 32 11.25 9.06 -11.20
C GLY A 32 12.49 8.30 -10.73
N VAL A 33 12.33 7.34 -9.81
CA VAL A 33 13.43 6.50 -9.33
C VAL A 33 13.24 5.09 -9.88
N GLU A 34 14.21 4.63 -10.67
CA GLU A 34 14.33 3.21 -11.02
C GLU A 34 14.98 2.49 -9.84
N GLU A 35 14.17 1.75 -9.08
CA GLU A 35 14.59 1.05 -7.88
C GLU A 35 13.91 -0.33 -7.83
N LYS A 36 14.60 -1.33 -7.26
CA LYS A 36 13.94 -2.61 -6.99
C LYS A 36 12.96 -2.41 -5.86
N ASN A 37 11.70 -2.70 -6.10
CA ASN A 37 10.65 -2.55 -5.12
C ASN A 37 9.73 -3.77 -5.14
N GLY A 38 9.13 -4.03 -3.98
CA GLY A 38 8.21 -5.14 -3.84
C GLY A 38 7.24 -4.89 -2.71
N GLY A 39 5.95 -4.88 -3.05
CA GLY A 39 4.89 -4.86 -2.05
C GLY A 39 5.03 -6.07 -1.11
N GLY A 40 4.81 -5.86 0.18
CA GLY A 40 4.91 -6.93 1.18
C GLY A 40 3.67 -6.97 2.07
N ALA A 41 3.86 -7.02 3.39
CA ALA A 41 2.74 -7.04 4.32
C ALA A 41 1.87 -5.79 4.24
N LEU A 42 0.57 -5.96 4.45
CA LEU A 42 -0.39 -4.88 4.65
C LEU A 42 -1.14 -5.09 5.97
N HIS A 43 -1.39 -4.01 6.72
CA HIS A 43 -2.13 -4.07 7.98
C HIS A 43 -2.93 -2.79 8.20
N THR A 44 -4.15 -2.90 8.71
CA THR A 44 -4.98 -1.74 9.06
C THR A 44 -4.75 -1.34 10.52
N SER A 45 -4.86 -0.05 10.84
CA SER A 45 -4.96 0.37 12.24
C SER A 45 -6.21 -0.24 12.89
N PRO A 46 -6.21 -0.43 14.23
CA PRO A 46 -7.36 -0.98 14.95
C PRO A 46 -8.65 -0.15 14.80
N ASP A 47 -8.52 1.16 14.56
CA ASP A 47 -9.64 2.07 14.35
C ASP A 47 -10.07 2.18 12.87
N GLY A 48 -9.46 1.41 11.97
CA GLY A 48 -9.79 1.38 10.54
C GLY A 48 -9.48 2.66 9.77
N LYS A 49 -8.73 3.61 10.37
CA LYS A 49 -8.41 4.90 9.73
C LYS A 49 -7.17 4.86 8.86
N PHE A 50 -6.26 3.93 9.10
CA PHE A 50 -4.98 3.85 8.41
C PHE A 50 -4.71 2.46 7.84
N LEU A 51 -4.01 2.43 6.70
CA LEU A 51 -3.43 1.23 6.12
C LEU A 51 -1.91 1.40 6.04
N TYR A 52 -1.18 0.45 6.60
CA TYR A 52 0.28 0.37 6.57
C TYR A 52 0.69 -0.70 5.58
N VAL A 53 1.59 -0.38 4.66
CA VAL A 53 2.07 -1.33 3.65
C VAL A 53 3.58 -1.26 3.57
N THR A 54 4.25 -2.42 3.63
CA THR A 54 5.70 -2.48 3.43
C THR A 54 6.03 -2.44 1.95
N ASN A 55 6.97 -1.59 1.56
CA ASN A 55 7.61 -1.58 0.25
C ASN A 55 9.09 -1.98 0.43
N ARG A 56 9.39 -3.21 0.05
CA ARG A 56 10.69 -3.87 0.21
C ARG A 56 11.64 -3.48 -0.92
N GLY A 57 12.88 -3.97 -0.86
CA GLY A 57 13.92 -3.69 -1.84
C GLY A 57 14.63 -2.37 -1.54
N ASP A 58 15.07 -1.67 -2.58
CA ASP A 58 15.80 -0.41 -2.48
C ASP A 58 14.95 0.70 -1.83
N ALA A 59 13.63 0.66 -2.03
CA ALA A 59 12.68 1.57 -1.40
C ALA A 59 12.68 1.49 0.14
N ASN A 60 12.89 0.28 0.67
CA ASN A 60 13.06 -0.04 2.09
C ASN A 60 12.23 0.82 3.07
N GLN A 61 10.90 0.80 2.91
CA GLN A 61 10.01 1.72 3.61
C GLN A 61 8.67 1.10 3.98
N VAL A 62 8.02 1.67 4.99
CA VAL A 62 6.57 1.55 5.22
C VAL A 62 5.89 2.77 4.64
N VAL A 63 4.89 2.53 3.80
CA VAL A 63 3.99 3.54 3.28
C VAL A 63 2.71 3.52 4.11
N VAL A 64 2.26 4.68 4.55
CA VAL A 64 1.06 4.85 5.36
C VAL A 64 0.00 5.59 4.56
N PHE A 65 -1.18 5.00 4.47
CA PHE A 65 -2.34 5.59 3.82
C PHE A 65 -3.42 5.93 4.85
N ARG A 66 -4.08 7.07 4.69
CA ARG A 66 -5.38 7.34 5.28
C ARG A 66 -6.45 6.62 4.47
N ILE A 67 -7.38 5.97 5.16
CA ILE A 67 -8.54 5.31 4.57
C ILE A 67 -9.72 6.30 4.57
N ASP A 68 -10.22 6.63 3.39
CA ASP A 68 -11.48 7.34 3.24
C ASP A 68 -12.64 6.44 3.66
N GLN A 69 -13.37 6.82 4.70
CA GLN A 69 -14.38 5.95 5.33
C GLN A 69 -15.65 5.78 4.47
N ALA A 70 -15.89 6.69 3.52
CA ALA A 70 -17.04 6.61 2.64
C ALA A 70 -16.78 5.72 1.42
N SER A 71 -15.56 5.76 0.87
CA SER A 71 -15.21 5.12 -0.40
C SER A 71 -14.17 4.01 -0.30
N GLY A 72 -13.51 3.81 0.86
CA GLY A 72 -12.40 2.88 1.03
C GLY A 72 -11.12 3.28 0.27
N LYS A 73 -11.12 4.44 -0.39
CA LYS A 73 -9.96 4.96 -1.12
C LYS A 73 -8.83 5.28 -0.19
N LEU A 74 -7.62 5.14 -0.72
CA LEU A 74 -6.38 5.38 -0.02
C LEU A 74 -5.79 6.72 -0.43
N GLU A 75 -5.43 7.52 0.55
CA GLU A 75 -4.62 8.72 0.40
C GLU A 75 -3.28 8.49 1.10
N GLU A 76 -2.17 8.62 0.38
CA GLU A 76 -0.84 8.51 0.98
C GLU A 76 -0.57 9.70 1.90
N ILE A 77 -0.22 9.44 3.16
CA ILE A 77 0.05 10.48 4.16
C ILE A 77 1.47 10.44 4.70
N GLN A 78 2.19 9.34 4.49
CA GLN A 78 3.55 9.19 4.98
C GLN A 78 4.32 8.08 4.29
N ARG A 79 5.63 8.29 4.15
CA ARG A 79 6.63 7.25 3.88
C ARG A 79 7.68 7.27 5.00
N ARG A 80 8.00 6.10 5.56
CA ARG A 80 9.02 5.95 6.61
C ARG A 80 10.01 4.87 6.21
N SER A 81 11.30 5.20 6.23
CA SER A 81 12.35 4.19 6.04
C SER A 81 12.26 3.13 7.15
N LEU A 82 12.52 1.88 6.79
CA LEU A 82 12.48 0.75 7.72
C LEU A 82 13.75 0.61 8.58
N GLU A 83 14.78 1.43 8.32
CA GLU A 83 16.09 1.52 9.02
C GLU A 83 16.93 0.22 9.08
N GLY A 84 16.32 -0.96 9.05
CA GLY A 84 16.93 -2.25 8.70
C GLY A 84 16.73 -2.54 7.21
N LYS A 85 17.44 -3.53 6.65
CA LYS A 85 17.36 -3.88 5.21
C LYS A 85 16.72 -5.25 4.98
N GLU A 86 17.23 -6.24 5.69
CA GLU A 86 16.84 -7.65 5.73
C GLU A 86 17.20 -8.13 7.16
N PRO A 87 16.74 -9.29 7.67
CA PRO A 87 17.35 -9.86 8.87
C PRO A 87 18.87 -10.04 8.74
#